data_AF-A0A9D5QBX8-F1
#
_entry.id   AF-A0A9D5QBX8-F1
#
_cell.length_a   1.000
_cell.length_b   1.000
_cell.length_c   1.000
_cell.angle_alpha   90.00
_cell.angle_beta   90.00
_cell.angle_gamma   90.00
#
_symmetry.space_group_name_H-M   'P 1'
#
loop_
_entity.id
_entity.type
_entity.pdbx_description
1 polymer ?
#
loop_
_entity_poly.entity_id
_entity_poly.type
_entity_poly.pdbx_seq_one_letter_code
_entity_poly.pdbx_strand_id
1 'polypeptide(L)'
;MRKCQNMLGAVIIILAAAGPSCAKYPRPPKGSYVRDDANIITDHYEEKINLLCREVEDKTTAQMAVLTIRTFGDKEPWRYAIEIGNRWGVGQADTDNGLVMVIAVYDRQYFTATGYGMEQIIPDSTLDTIQKETLVPYFSKTEYGEGILQTLQLLAVEIGKFYEDHTQQEIENILNSRVRDE
;
A
#
# COMPACT_ATOMS: atom_id res chain seq x y z
N MET A 1 -5.43 65.34 37.70
CA MET A 1 -4.45 64.24 37.46
C MET A 1 -5.21 62.92 37.45
N ARG A 2 -4.90 62.06 36.48
CA ARG A 2 -5.75 60.99 35.92
C ARG A 2 -6.05 59.85 36.91
N LYS A 3 -7.30 59.36 36.90
CA LYS A 3 -7.75 58.11 37.53
C LYS A 3 -7.22 56.92 36.70
N CYS A 4 -6.52 55.96 37.32
CA CYS A 4 -6.25 54.66 36.71
C CYS A 4 -7.10 53.61 37.44
N GLN A 5 -8.08 53.08 36.71
CA GLN A 5 -8.92 51.96 37.11
C GLN A 5 -8.10 50.67 37.04
N ASN A 6 -8.05 49.91 38.13
CA ASN A 6 -7.50 48.57 38.16
C ASN A 6 -8.52 47.60 37.54
N MET A 7 -8.28 47.15 36.31
CA MET A 7 -9.05 46.07 35.69
C MET A 7 -8.30 44.76 35.92
N LEU A 8 -8.79 43.97 36.89
CA LEU A 8 -8.29 42.64 37.20
C LEU A 8 -8.73 41.69 36.06
N GLY A 9 -7.85 41.43 35.10
CA GLY A 9 -8.10 40.49 34.01
C GLY A 9 -7.93 39.05 34.50
N ALA A 10 -9.00 38.27 34.50
CA ALA A 10 -8.96 36.83 34.74
C ALA A 10 -8.28 36.11 33.55
N VAL A 11 -7.17 35.42 33.81
CA VAL A 11 -6.53 34.54 32.83
C VAL A 11 -7.22 33.18 32.91
N ILE A 12 -8.09 32.88 31.94
CA ILE A 12 -8.64 31.54 31.74
C ILE A 12 -7.58 30.73 30.99
N ILE A 13 -6.88 29.86 31.71
CA ILE A 13 -6.03 28.83 31.10
C ILE A 13 -6.97 27.74 30.59
N ILE A 14 -7.23 27.75 29.28
CA ILE A 14 -7.90 26.64 28.61
C ILE A 14 -6.89 25.48 28.52
N LEU A 15 -7.01 24.51 29.41
CA LEU A 15 -6.34 23.22 29.27
C LEU A 15 -7.03 22.47 28.12
N ALA A 16 -6.45 22.54 26.92
CA ALA A 16 -6.85 21.69 25.82
C ALA A 16 -6.41 20.25 26.13
N ALA A 17 -7.35 19.43 26.60
CA ALA A 17 -7.15 17.99 26.67
C ALA A 17 -7.03 17.44 25.24
N ALA A 18 -5.80 17.25 24.78
CA ALA A 18 -5.53 16.49 23.57
C ALA A 18 -6.01 15.05 23.80
N GLY A 19 -7.17 14.70 23.26
CA GLY A 19 -7.61 13.31 23.19
C GLY A 19 -6.56 12.47 22.46
N PRO A 20 -6.47 11.16 22.72
CA PRO A 20 -5.54 10.29 22.01
C PRO A 20 -5.77 10.42 20.51
N SER A 21 -4.74 10.90 19.80
CA SER A 21 -4.74 11.04 18.35
C SER A 21 -4.99 9.67 17.73
N CYS A 22 -6.23 9.44 17.28
CA CYS A 22 -6.62 8.26 16.55
C CYS A 22 -6.22 8.45 15.08
N ALA A 23 -4.92 8.37 14.79
CA ALA A 23 -4.35 8.11 13.47
C ALA A 23 -2.83 7.88 13.62
N LYS A 24 -2.41 6.76 14.23
CA LYS A 24 -0.99 6.38 14.29
C LYS A 24 -0.42 5.84 12.95
N TYR A 25 -1.24 5.81 11.90
CA TYR A 25 -0.88 5.29 10.59
C TYR A 25 -1.64 6.08 9.51
N PRO A 26 -1.06 7.14 8.93
CA PRO A 26 -1.74 7.93 7.92
C PRO A 26 -1.91 7.11 6.63
N ARG A 27 -3.12 7.11 6.05
CA ARG A 27 -3.43 6.50 4.75
C ARG A 27 -2.80 7.32 3.61
N PRO A 28 -2.59 6.74 2.40
CA PRO A 28 -2.35 7.53 1.21
C PRO A 28 -3.37 8.66 1.05
N PRO A 29 -2.97 9.82 0.48
CA PRO A 29 -3.91 10.88 0.12
C PRO A 29 -5.09 10.33 -0.69
N LYS A 30 -6.25 10.99 -0.59
CA LYS A 30 -7.45 10.55 -1.32
C LYS A 30 -7.16 10.43 -2.82
N GLY A 31 -7.42 9.25 -3.39
CA GLY A 31 -7.18 8.95 -4.80
C GLY A 31 -5.75 8.51 -5.14
N SER A 32 -4.90 8.33 -4.12
CA SER A 32 -3.55 7.81 -4.25
C SER A 32 -3.41 6.43 -3.59
N TYR A 33 -2.47 5.66 -4.09
CA TYR A 33 -2.00 4.37 -3.60
C TYR A 33 -0.62 4.49 -2.94
N VAL A 34 -0.03 5.69 -2.93
CA VAL A 34 1.31 5.96 -2.41
C VAL A 34 1.24 6.88 -1.21
N ARG A 35 1.99 6.54 -0.17
CA ARG A 35 2.29 7.40 0.97
C ARG A 35 3.80 7.47 1.13
N ASP A 36 4.42 8.57 0.70
CA ASP A 36 5.88 8.75 0.77
C ASP A 36 6.30 9.58 2.00
N ASP A 37 6.25 9.00 3.21
CA ASP A 37 6.69 9.72 4.43
C ASP A 37 8.22 9.83 4.53
N ALA A 38 8.96 9.05 3.73
CA ALA A 38 10.42 9.13 3.64
C ALA A 38 10.92 10.21 2.65
N ASN A 39 10.05 10.71 1.76
CA ASN A 39 10.39 11.65 0.69
C ASN A 39 11.50 11.11 -0.22
N ILE A 40 11.32 9.89 -0.72
CA ILE A 40 12.27 9.15 -1.59
C ILE A 40 11.71 8.81 -2.97
N ILE A 41 10.43 9.11 -3.22
CA ILE A 41 9.74 8.92 -4.48
C ILE A 41 9.50 10.30 -5.08
N THR A 42 9.91 10.52 -6.33
CA THR A 42 9.63 11.78 -7.01
C THR A 42 8.19 11.80 -7.53
N ASP A 43 7.60 12.98 -7.72
CA ASP A 43 6.25 13.14 -8.30
C ASP A 43 6.05 12.32 -9.58
N HIS A 44 7.08 12.24 -10.42
CA HIS A 44 7.08 11.43 -11.65
C HIS A 44 6.83 9.94 -11.39
N TYR A 45 7.45 9.37 -10.36
CA TYR A 45 7.25 7.96 -10.00
C TYR A 45 5.96 7.76 -9.23
N GLU A 46 5.57 8.70 -8.36
CA GLU A 46 4.27 8.64 -7.70
C GLU A 46 3.12 8.60 -8.72
N GLU A 47 3.17 9.45 -9.75
CA GLU A 47 2.16 9.45 -10.81
C GLU A 47 2.08 8.09 -11.52
N LYS A 48 3.23 7.54 -11.94
CA LYS A 48 3.29 6.23 -12.61
C LYS A 48 2.79 5.09 -11.72
N ILE A 49 3.18 5.08 -10.45
CA ILE A 49 2.73 4.07 -9.48
C ILE A 49 1.22 4.17 -9.29
N ASN A 50 0.69 5.37 -9.08
CA ASN A 50 -0.74 5.59 -8.90
C ASN A 50 -1.56 5.15 -10.12
N LEU A 51 -1.08 5.45 -11.33
CA LEU A 51 -1.71 5.01 -12.58
C LEU A 51 -1.72 3.49 -12.69
N LEU A 52 -0.58 2.83 -12.46
CA LEU A 52 -0.49 1.37 -12.50
C LEU A 52 -1.41 0.70 -11.48
N CYS A 53 -1.37 1.15 -10.22
CA CYS A 53 -2.21 0.58 -9.16
C CYS A 53 -3.70 0.74 -9.47
N ARG A 54 -4.11 1.88 -10.03
CA ARG A 54 -5.49 2.09 -10.49
C ARG A 54 -5.87 1.16 -11.62
N GLU A 55 -5.00 1.01 -12.63
CA GLU A 55 -5.27 0.11 -13.76
C GLU A 55 -5.43 -1.35 -13.33
N VAL A 56 -4.62 -1.80 -12.37
CA VAL A 56 -4.75 -3.15 -11.81
C VAL A 56 -6.10 -3.29 -11.09
N GLU A 57 -6.44 -2.33 -10.22
CA GLU A 57 -7.73 -2.35 -9.51
C GLU A 57 -8.92 -2.34 -10.48
N ASP A 58 -8.89 -1.49 -11.50
CA ASP A 58 -9.98 -1.37 -12.48
C ASP A 58 -10.16 -2.66 -13.32
N LYS A 59 -9.06 -3.36 -13.63
CA LYS A 59 -9.08 -4.55 -14.50
C LYS A 59 -9.29 -5.86 -13.74
N THR A 60 -8.86 -5.94 -12.47
CA THR A 60 -8.84 -7.21 -11.72
C THR A 60 -9.45 -7.12 -10.34
N THR A 61 -9.84 -5.94 -9.85
CA THR A 61 -10.27 -5.66 -8.46
C THR A 61 -9.17 -5.77 -7.40
N ALA A 62 -7.99 -6.30 -7.74
CA ALA A 62 -6.87 -6.40 -6.82
C ALA A 62 -6.29 -5.02 -6.50
N GLN A 63 -5.89 -4.81 -5.25
CA GLN A 63 -5.39 -3.50 -4.81
C GLN A 63 -3.94 -3.61 -4.35
N MET A 64 -3.10 -2.70 -4.84
CA MET A 64 -1.72 -2.55 -4.41
C MET A 64 -1.51 -1.15 -3.82
N ALA A 65 -0.76 -1.05 -2.71
CA ALA A 65 -0.39 0.22 -2.12
C ALA A 65 1.07 0.24 -1.64
N VAL A 66 1.64 1.43 -1.56
CA VAL A 66 3.03 1.68 -1.16
C VAL A 66 3.09 2.65 0.01
N LEU A 67 3.89 2.29 1.01
CA LEU A 67 4.30 3.16 2.10
C LEU A 67 5.81 3.23 2.15
N THR A 68 6.37 4.45 2.15
CA THR A 68 7.76 4.65 2.54
C THR A 68 7.80 5.32 3.90
N ILE A 69 8.72 4.88 4.74
CA ILE A 69 9.00 5.44 6.07
C ILE A 69 10.51 5.52 6.25
N ARG A 70 10.94 6.31 7.24
CA ARG A 70 12.37 6.41 7.56
C ARG A 70 12.88 5.13 8.23
N THR A 71 12.15 4.62 9.22
CA THR A 71 12.51 3.45 10.02
C THR A 71 11.25 2.75 10.55
N PHE A 72 11.31 1.44 10.75
CA PHE A 72 10.33 0.66 11.51
C PHE A 72 10.46 0.90 13.03
N GLY A 73 11.59 1.43 13.49
CA GLY A 73 11.91 1.57 14.91
C GLY A 73 11.99 0.19 15.58
N ASP A 74 11.34 0.03 16.73
CA ASP A 74 11.32 -1.24 17.48
C ASP A 74 10.29 -2.27 16.96
N LYS A 75 9.66 -2.00 15.81
CA LYS A 75 8.61 -2.86 15.26
C LYS A 75 9.19 -3.83 14.24
N GLU A 76 8.72 -5.08 14.28
CA GLU A 76 9.01 -6.06 13.25
C GLU A 76 8.40 -5.64 11.89
N PRO A 77 9.17 -5.64 10.78
CA PRO A 77 8.69 -5.20 9.47
C PRO A 77 7.40 -5.90 9.00
N TRP A 78 7.32 -7.22 9.19
CA TRP A 78 6.16 -8.03 8.79
C TRP A 78 4.89 -7.61 9.53
N ARG A 79 5.00 -7.44 10.85
CA ARG A 79 3.88 -7.04 11.69
C ARG A 79 3.43 -5.62 11.35
N TYR A 80 4.38 -4.73 11.10
CA TYR A 80 4.08 -3.36 10.69
C TYR A 80 3.27 -3.34 9.39
N ALA A 81 3.74 -4.04 8.35
CA ALA A 81 3.09 -4.06 7.05
C ALA A 81 1.67 -4.66 7.10
N ILE A 82 1.48 -5.75 7.85
CA ILE A 82 0.14 -6.34 8.07
C ILE A 82 -0.79 -5.34 8.78
N GLU A 83 -0.30 -4.65 9.82
CA GLU A 83 -1.09 -3.62 10.50
C GLU A 83 -1.48 -2.47 9.56
N ILE A 84 -0.59 -2.08 8.63
CA ILE A 84 -0.90 -1.07 7.61
C ILE A 84 -1.99 -1.57 6.66
N GLY A 85 -1.82 -2.75 6.06
CA GLY A 85 -2.80 -3.33 5.12
C GLY A 85 -4.19 -3.40 5.72
N ASN A 86 -4.30 -3.95 6.94
CA ASN A 86 -5.56 -4.06 7.68
C ASN A 86 -6.18 -2.70 8.00
N ARG A 87 -5.38 -1.71 8.42
CA ARG A 87 -5.90 -0.39 8.79
C ARG A 87 -6.31 0.43 7.59
N TRP A 88 -5.62 0.28 6.46
CA TRP A 88 -5.96 0.96 5.23
C TRP A 88 -7.12 0.27 4.50
N GLY A 89 -7.38 -1.00 4.80
CA GLY A 89 -8.39 -1.81 4.12
C GLY A 89 -8.01 -1.99 2.66
N VAL A 90 -6.78 -2.46 2.42
CA VAL A 90 -6.28 -2.72 1.07
C VAL A 90 -6.72 -4.11 0.65
N GLY A 91 -7.39 -4.21 -0.50
CA GLY A 91 -8.07 -5.40 -1.00
C GLY A 91 -9.59 -5.28 -0.90
N GLN A 92 -10.31 -6.16 -1.59
CA GLN A 92 -11.76 -6.26 -1.42
C GLN A 92 -12.11 -7.11 -0.18
N ALA A 93 -13.23 -6.79 0.47
CA ALA A 93 -13.63 -7.46 1.71
C ALA A 93 -14.00 -8.95 1.53
N ASP A 94 -14.41 -9.33 0.32
CA ASP A 94 -14.84 -10.68 -0.04
C ASP A 94 -13.70 -11.55 -0.58
N THR A 95 -12.75 -10.96 -1.33
CA THR A 95 -11.66 -11.69 -1.96
C THR A 95 -10.32 -11.57 -1.24
N ASP A 96 -10.14 -10.57 -0.37
CA ASP A 96 -8.87 -10.31 0.34
C ASP A 96 -7.64 -10.27 -0.61
N ASN A 97 -7.83 -9.66 -1.77
CA ASN A 97 -6.86 -9.55 -2.86
C ASN A 97 -6.02 -8.27 -2.79
N GLY A 98 -5.63 -7.88 -1.57
CA GLY A 98 -4.81 -6.70 -1.31
C GLY A 98 -3.31 -7.01 -1.18
N LEU A 99 -2.47 -6.03 -1.49
CA LEU A 99 -1.03 -6.05 -1.21
C LEU A 99 -0.56 -4.67 -0.76
N VAL A 100 0.24 -4.62 0.31
CA VAL A 100 0.91 -3.40 0.78
C VAL A 100 2.40 -3.61 0.89
N MET A 101 3.17 -2.81 0.16
CA MET A 101 4.62 -2.73 0.27
C MET A 101 5.03 -1.61 1.22
N VAL A 102 5.78 -1.94 2.27
CA VAL A 102 6.34 -0.97 3.21
C VAL A 102 7.85 -0.96 3.12
N ILE A 103 8.44 0.21 2.93
CA ILE A 103 9.89 0.40 2.79
C ILE A 103 10.40 1.33 3.89
N ALA A 104 11.34 0.85 4.70
CA ALA A 104 12.06 1.64 5.69
C ALA A 104 13.47 1.97 5.19
N VAL A 105 13.64 3.20 4.68
CA VAL A 105 14.85 3.56 3.93
C VAL A 105 16.13 3.58 4.76
N TYR A 106 16.07 4.02 6.03
CA TYR A 106 17.25 4.06 6.89
C TYR A 106 17.63 2.69 7.43
N ASP A 107 16.64 1.81 7.62
CA ASP A 107 16.86 0.43 8.06
C ASP A 107 17.35 -0.45 6.90
N ARG A 108 17.18 0.01 5.65
CA ARG A 108 17.37 -0.79 4.42
C ARG A 108 16.55 -2.08 4.45
N GLN A 109 15.36 -1.99 5.03
CA GLN A 109 14.41 -3.09 5.15
C GLN A 109 13.13 -2.76 4.39
N TYR A 110 12.50 -3.79 3.87
CA TYR A 110 11.16 -3.72 3.32
C TYR A 110 10.38 -4.95 3.75
N PHE A 111 9.06 -4.83 3.72
CA PHE A 111 8.18 -5.98 3.81
C PHE A 111 6.94 -5.71 2.98
N THR A 112 6.48 -6.75 2.28
CA THR A 112 5.24 -6.69 1.50
C THR A 112 4.23 -7.63 2.13
N ALA A 113 3.16 -7.08 2.66
CA ALA A 113 2.05 -7.86 3.21
C ALA A 113 1.02 -8.13 2.11
N THR A 114 0.64 -9.39 1.96
CA THR A 114 -0.40 -9.87 1.05
C THR A 114 -1.64 -10.27 1.85
N GLY A 115 -2.82 -10.01 1.30
CA GLY A 115 -4.07 -10.61 1.77
C GLY A 115 -4.15 -12.09 1.35
N TYR A 116 -5.02 -12.85 2.01
CA TYR A 116 -5.14 -14.30 1.82
C TYR A 116 -5.50 -14.67 0.37
N GLY A 117 -6.35 -13.89 -0.30
CA GLY A 117 -6.69 -14.12 -1.69
C GLY A 117 -5.52 -13.91 -2.65
N MET A 118 -4.53 -13.11 -2.25
CA MET A 118 -3.34 -12.84 -3.05
C MET A 118 -2.35 -14.01 -3.03
N GLU A 119 -2.38 -14.91 -2.04
CA GLU A 119 -1.47 -16.07 -1.96
C GLU A 119 -1.61 -17.01 -3.18
N GLN A 120 -2.83 -17.13 -3.72
CA GLN A 120 -3.10 -17.95 -4.91
C GLN A 120 -2.64 -17.27 -6.21
N ILE A 121 -2.50 -15.95 -6.18
CA ILE A 121 -2.14 -15.13 -7.34
C ILE A 121 -0.62 -14.96 -7.39
N ILE A 122 -0.03 -14.55 -6.27
CA ILE A 122 1.38 -14.28 -6.09
C ILE A 122 1.86 -15.08 -4.87
N PRO A 123 2.37 -16.31 -5.08
CA PRO A 123 2.99 -17.08 -4.02
C PRO A 123 4.20 -16.37 -3.42
N ASP A 124 4.49 -16.60 -2.15
CA ASP A 124 5.63 -16.00 -1.43
C ASP A 124 6.95 -16.13 -2.20
N SER A 125 7.22 -17.29 -2.80
CA SER A 125 8.43 -17.53 -3.60
C SER A 125 8.54 -16.62 -4.82
N THR A 126 7.42 -16.34 -5.48
CA THR A 126 7.35 -15.44 -6.63
C THR A 126 7.56 -14.02 -6.18
N LEU A 127 6.88 -13.62 -5.10
CA LEU A 127 6.99 -12.29 -4.50
C LEU A 127 8.44 -11.98 -4.08
N ASP A 128 9.10 -12.94 -3.42
CA ASP A 128 10.50 -12.87 -2.99
C ASP A 128 11.45 -12.72 -4.17
N THR A 129 11.21 -13.48 -5.24
CA THR A 129 12.05 -13.46 -6.46
C THR A 129 11.96 -12.09 -7.11
N ILE A 130 10.73 -11.60 -7.36
CA ILE A 130 10.48 -10.30 -7.97
C ILE A 130 11.15 -9.18 -7.17
N GLN A 131 10.97 -9.14 -5.84
CA GLN A 131 11.54 -8.09 -4.99
C GLN A 131 13.08 -8.14 -4.94
N LYS A 132 13.69 -9.33 -4.97
CA LYS A 132 15.16 -9.48 -5.04
C LYS A 132 15.74 -8.99 -6.37
N GLU A 133 15.03 -9.22 -7.47
CA GLU A 133 15.47 -8.81 -8.81
C GLU A 133 15.23 -7.32 -9.10
N THR A 134 14.31 -6.68 -8.37
CA THR A 134 13.92 -5.28 -8.58
C THR A 134 14.37 -4.39 -7.42
N LEU A 135 13.75 -4.46 -6.24
CA LEU A 135 14.04 -3.55 -5.12
C LEU A 135 15.52 -3.52 -4.77
N VAL A 136 16.17 -4.68 -4.60
CA VAL A 136 17.56 -4.76 -4.13
C VAL A 136 18.55 -4.03 -5.05
N PRO A 137 18.62 -4.30 -6.37
CA PRO A 137 19.56 -3.60 -7.25
C PRO A 137 19.27 -2.09 -7.36
N TYR A 138 18.02 -1.66 -7.43
CA TYR A 138 17.68 -0.23 -7.52
C TYR A 138 17.96 0.51 -6.21
N PHE A 139 17.67 -0.09 -5.05
CA PHE A 139 17.93 0.54 -3.75
C PHE A 139 19.42 0.70 -3.49
N SER A 140 20.25 -0.21 -4.01
CA SER A 140 21.72 -0.08 -3.94
C SER A 140 22.25 1.17 -4.64
N LYS A 141 21.50 1.70 -5.63
CA LYS A 141 21.80 2.92 -6.39
C LYS A 141 20.99 4.14 -5.93
N THR A 142 20.23 4.02 -4.84
CA THR A 142 19.28 5.04 -4.35
C THR A 142 18.16 5.40 -5.36
N GLU A 143 17.86 4.49 -6.29
CA GLU A 143 16.83 4.65 -7.32
C GLU A 143 15.49 4.08 -6.84
N TYR A 144 15.01 4.55 -5.68
CA TYR A 144 13.85 3.94 -4.98
C TYR A 144 12.57 3.94 -5.80
N GLY A 145 12.19 5.07 -6.39
CA GLY A 145 10.95 5.18 -7.18
C GLY A 145 10.91 4.23 -8.39
N GLU A 146 12.02 4.10 -9.12
CA GLU A 146 12.14 3.16 -10.25
C GLU A 146 12.05 1.71 -9.75
N GLY A 147 12.77 1.37 -8.67
CA GLY A 147 12.73 0.03 -8.10
C GLY A 147 11.32 -0.39 -7.66
N ILE A 148 10.59 0.51 -6.99
CA ILE A 148 9.19 0.29 -6.59
C ILE A 148 8.32 0.09 -7.82
N LEU A 149 8.41 0.97 -8.81
CA LEU A 149 7.61 0.88 -10.03
C LEU A 149 7.84 -0.44 -10.77
N GLN A 150 9.10 -0.84 -10.96
CA GLN A 150 9.46 -2.09 -11.64
C GLN A 150 8.93 -3.32 -10.88
N THR A 151 9.01 -3.29 -9.54
CA THR A 151 8.44 -4.35 -8.70
C THR A 151 6.92 -4.46 -8.94
N LEU A 152 6.20 -3.35 -8.85
CA LEU A 152 4.75 -3.32 -9.03
C LEU A 152 4.33 -3.70 -10.44
N GLN A 153 5.12 -3.38 -11.48
CA GLN A 153 4.85 -3.80 -12.86
C GLN A 153 4.89 -5.32 -13.01
N LEU A 154 5.89 -5.99 -12.41
CA LEU A 154 5.97 -7.45 -12.45
C LEU A 154 4.84 -8.10 -11.65
N LEU A 155 4.48 -7.54 -10.49
CA LEU A 155 3.32 -8.01 -9.73
C LEU A 155 2.01 -7.81 -10.51
N ALA A 156 1.84 -6.68 -11.19
CA ALA A 156 0.69 -6.41 -12.05
C ALA A 156 0.57 -7.43 -13.19
N VAL A 157 1.70 -7.88 -13.75
CA VAL A 157 1.72 -8.93 -14.78
C VAL A 157 1.23 -10.26 -14.22
N GLU A 158 1.71 -10.69 -13.05
CA GLU A 158 1.26 -11.93 -12.41
C GLU A 158 -0.23 -11.88 -12.03
N ILE A 159 -0.68 -10.75 -11.49
CA ILE A 159 -2.11 -10.51 -11.23
C ILE A 159 -2.93 -10.59 -12.52
N GLY A 160 -2.50 -9.92 -13.59
CA GLY A 160 -3.20 -9.94 -14.88
C GLY A 160 -3.36 -11.36 -15.43
N LYS A 161 -2.27 -12.13 -15.47
CA LYS A 161 -2.29 -13.53 -15.93
C LYS A 161 -3.29 -14.37 -15.16
N PHE A 162 -3.28 -14.29 -13.83
CA PHE A 162 -4.19 -15.05 -12.99
C PHE A 162 -5.66 -14.79 -13.37
N TYR A 163 -6.05 -13.51 -13.47
CA TYR A 163 -7.44 -13.16 -13.79
C TYR A 163 -7.84 -13.53 -15.23
N GLU A 164 -6.93 -13.41 -16.19
CA GLU A 164 -7.15 -13.86 -17.57
C GLU A 164 -7.37 -15.38 -17.61
N ASP A 165 -6.50 -16.17 -16.99
CA ASP A 165 -6.58 -17.64 -16.99
C ASP A 165 -7.87 -18.14 -16.33
N HIS A 166 -8.25 -17.55 -15.19
CA HIS A 166 -9.48 -17.93 -14.47
C HIS A 166 -10.73 -17.59 -15.30
N THR A 167 -10.75 -16.43 -15.95
CA THR A 167 -11.86 -16.02 -16.82
C THR A 167 -12.02 -17.00 -18.00
N GLN A 168 -10.92 -17.43 -18.63
CA GLN A 168 -10.99 -18.40 -19.73
C GLN A 168 -11.51 -19.76 -19.25
N GLN A 169 -11.04 -20.23 -18.09
CA GLN A 169 -11.48 -21.50 -17.53
C GLN A 169 -12.98 -21.50 -17.20
N GLU A 170 -13.52 -20.40 -16.68
CA GLU A 170 -14.95 -20.24 -16.40
C GLU A 170 -15.78 -20.30 -17.69
N ILE A 171 -15.36 -19.59 -18.74
CA ILE A 171 -16.04 -19.61 -20.04
C ILE A 171 -16.04 -21.02 -20.64
N GLU A 172 -14.90 -21.71 -20.62
CA GLU A 172 -14.80 -23.08 -21.13
C GLU A 172 -15.72 -24.03 -20.35
N ASN A 173 -15.77 -23.91 -19.03
CA ASN A 173 -16.65 -24.72 -18.18
C ASN A 173 -18.13 -24.48 -18.51
N ILE A 174 -18.53 -23.24 -18.75
CA ILE A 174 -19.90 -22.89 -19.17
C ILE A 174 -20.22 -23.52 -20.54
N LEU A 175 -19.32 -23.38 -21.51
CA LEU A 175 -19.51 -23.95 -22.85
C LEU A 175 -19.66 -25.48 -22.79
N ASN A 176 -18.80 -26.16 -22.04
CA ASN A 176 -18.82 -27.61 -21.88
C ASN A 176 -20.02 -28.13 -21.06
N SER A 177 -20.60 -27.30 -20.17
CA SER A 177 -21.84 -27.65 -19.46
C SER A 177 -23.05 -27.68 -20.39
N ARG A 178 -23.18 -26.68 -21.29
CA ARG A 178 -24.32 -26.58 -22.21
C ARG A 178 -24.36 -27.67 -23.27
N VAL A 179 -23.21 -28.13 -23.75
CA VAL A 179 -23.10 -29.21 -24.75
C VAL A 179 -23.48 -30.58 -24.19
N ARG A 180 -23.45 -30.78 -22.86
CA ARG A 180 -23.79 -32.07 -22.23
C ARG A 180 -25.30 -32.25 -21.97
N ASP A 181 -26.07 -31.18 -22.10
CA ASP A 181 -27.53 -31.18 -21.88
C ASP A 181 -28.33 -31.35 -23.20
N GLU A 182 -27.65 -31.52 -24.33
CA GLU A 182 -28.21 -31.82 -25.67
C GLU A 182 -27.91 -33.27 -26.11
#